data_AF-A0A953DYU0-F1
#
_entry.id   AF-A0A953DYU0-F1
#
_cell.length_a   1.000
_cell.length_b   1.000
_cell.length_c   1.000
_cell.angle_alpha   90.00
_cell.angle_beta   90.00
_cell.angle_gamma   90.00
#
_symmetry.space_group_name_H-M   'P 1'
#
loop_
_entity.id
_entity.type
_entity.pdbx_description
1 polymer ?
#
loop_
_entity_poly.entity_id
_entity_poly.type
_entity_poly.pdbx_seq_one_letter_code
_entity_poly.pdbx_strand_id
1 'polypeptide(L)'
;MPPLTGFTVAVTAERRQAEFADLLRRRGARVVCASTLGTEFVDEPHIEEETRAFLDGGHDVFVVTTGAGFTTWLQIADGLGIGAALRRALAEAPIITRGAKARGAVRAAGLHEAWSAPSETMAELVDHLLAEGVEGRRIAVQAHGDPDDPELERLRDAGARLQVVVVYRWGPPRDRDRARRLVQAVATGTIDALTFTSQPAVGGFLQIAEESGLGERVAAELRSNVVVACIGPVCAAPLAAKEIPAVYPQRARLGDLVRLLTDVVPERRAICAKIGGGVLEVRGHGFVWNGAFHPLPPAPTVLARTLVANAGRVVSRAELAKVLNCPPGSRGVEMAVARLRRALPDPSFVQVVIKRGYRIRTDGVEYES
;
A
#
# COMPACT_ATOMS: atom_id res chain seq x y z
N MET A 1 6.61 -1.11 25.98
CA MET A 1 7.22 -1.37 24.66
C MET A 1 6.32 -0.79 23.57
N PRO A 2 6.85 -0.11 22.54
CA PRO A 2 6.03 0.41 21.44
C PRO A 2 5.20 -0.67 20.72
N PRO A 3 3.99 -0.35 20.20
CA PRO A 3 3.08 -1.37 19.67
C PRO A 3 3.62 -2.17 18.49
N LEU A 4 4.38 -1.52 17.60
CA LEU A 4 4.91 -2.15 16.38
C LEU A 4 6.28 -2.80 16.58
N THR A 5 6.79 -2.87 17.81
CA THR A 5 8.06 -3.55 18.10
C THR A 5 8.01 -5.00 17.62
N GLY A 6 9.00 -5.37 16.83
CA GLY A 6 9.14 -6.71 16.24
C GLY A 6 8.52 -6.87 14.84
N PHE A 7 7.71 -5.91 14.38
CA PHE A 7 7.09 -5.97 13.06
C PHE A 7 7.87 -5.20 11.99
N THR A 8 7.79 -5.68 10.75
CA THR A 8 8.36 -5.04 9.56
C THR A 8 7.24 -4.43 8.73
N VAL A 9 7.24 -3.11 8.57
CA VAL A 9 6.23 -2.37 7.80
C VAL A 9 6.87 -1.80 6.55
N ALA A 10 6.27 -2.07 5.40
CA ALA A 10 6.71 -1.55 4.12
C ALA A 10 5.95 -0.27 3.73
N VAL A 11 6.67 0.73 3.25
CA VAL A 11 6.16 2.03 2.79
C VAL A 11 6.40 2.18 1.30
N THR A 12 5.30 2.24 0.53
CA THR A 12 5.32 2.39 -0.94
C THR A 12 5.22 3.82 -1.43
N ALA A 13 4.94 4.76 -0.52
CA ALA A 13 4.79 6.17 -0.87
C ALA A 13 6.11 6.75 -1.41
N GLU A 14 6.02 7.56 -2.47
CA GLU A 14 7.13 8.39 -2.96
C GLU A 14 7.22 9.70 -2.16
N ARG A 15 6.10 10.44 -2.12
CA ARG A 15 6.00 11.72 -1.41
C ARG A 15 5.86 11.50 0.10
N ARG A 16 6.52 12.35 0.90
CA ARG A 16 6.52 12.30 2.38
C ARG A 16 6.94 10.91 2.95
N GLN A 17 7.69 10.13 2.17
CA GLN A 17 8.14 8.79 2.56
C GLN A 17 8.92 8.80 3.87
N ALA A 18 9.85 9.75 4.03
CA ALA A 18 10.66 9.89 5.23
C ALA A 18 9.79 10.16 6.47
N GLU A 19 8.86 11.11 6.36
CA GLU A 19 7.94 11.43 7.45
C GLU A 19 7.08 10.23 7.86
N PHE A 20 6.52 9.50 6.88
CA PHE A 20 5.70 8.33 7.16
C PHE A 20 6.53 7.21 7.80
N ALA A 21 7.74 6.97 7.28
CA ALA A 21 8.66 6.00 7.86
C ALA A 21 9.02 6.36 9.31
N ASP A 22 9.25 7.64 9.61
CA ASP A 22 9.60 8.09 10.96
C ASP A 22 8.44 7.96 11.94
N LEU A 23 7.20 8.23 11.49
CA LEU A 23 6.01 7.97 12.30
C LEU A 23 5.91 6.49 12.70
N LEU A 24 6.20 5.56 11.78
CA LEU A 24 6.18 4.12 12.04
C LEU A 24 7.35 3.68 12.94
N ARG A 25 8.57 4.19 12.69
CA ARG A 25 9.76 3.93 13.54
C ARG A 25 9.54 4.37 14.97
N ARG A 26 8.91 5.53 15.20
CA ARG A 26 8.52 6.01 16.55
C ARG A 26 7.55 5.06 17.25
N ARG A 27 6.80 4.24 16.51
CA ARG A 27 5.93 3.20 17.07
C ARG A 27 6.63 1.83 17.20
N GLY A 28 7.92 1.75 16.93
CA GLY A 28 8.76 0.56 17.11
C GLY A 28 8.92 -0.33 15.88
N ALA A 29 8.34 0.04 14.74
CA ALA A 29 8.42 -0.76 13.52
C ALA A 29 9.83 -0.73 12.92
N ARG A 30 10.25 -1.87 12.35
CA ARG A 30 11.29 -1.88 11.32
C ARG A 30 10.66 -1.46 9.99
N VAL A 31 11.17 -0.40 9.36
CA VAL A 31 10.55 0.17 8.15
C VAL A 31 11.37 -0.12 6.91
N VAL A 32 10.71 -0.68 5.89
CA VAL A 32 11.26 -0.86 4.53
C VAL A 32 10.59 0.14 3.60
N CYS A 33 11.30 1.17 3.18
CA CYS A 33 10.78 2.05 2.15
C CYS A 33 11.12 1.50 0.77
N ALA A 34 10.19 1.49 -0.18
CA ALA A 34 10.46 1.23 -1.59
C ALA A 34 9.30 1.81 -2.40
N SER A 35 9.54 2.87 -3.17
CA SER A 35 8.47 3.41 -4.02
C SER A 35 8.11 2.39 -5.08
N THR A 36 6.82 2.22 -5.33
CA THR A 36 6.29 1.35 -6.40
C THR A 36 5.75 2.17 -7.57
N LEU A 37 5.91 3.48 -7.49
CA LEU A 37 5.44 4.48 -8.44
C LEU A 37 6.53 5.54 -8.62
N GLY A 38 6.72 6.02 -9.84
CA GLY A 38 7.48 7.23 -10.14
C GLY A 38 6.56 8.32 -10.69
N THR A 39 6.98 9.56 -10.54
CA THR A 39 6.36 10.71 -11.22
C THR A 39 7.30 11.20 -12.32
N GLU A 40 6.82 11.19 -13.55
CA GLU A 40 7.49 11.76 -14.71
C GLU A 40 6.80 13.08 -15.05
N PHE A 41 7.54 14.19 -15.09
CA PHE A 41 6.95 15.47 -15.46
C PHE A 41 6.84 15.57 -16.97
N VAL A 42 5.74 16.13 -17.44
CA VAL A 42 5.54 16.40 -18.86
C VAL A 42 6.34 17.65 -19.22
N ASP A 43 7.01 17.64 -20.36
CA ASP A 43 7.82 18.77 -20.82
C ASP A 43 6.94 20.02 -21.04
N GLU A 44 7.43 21.17 -20.58
CA GLU A 44 6.70 22.45 -20.66
C GLU A 44 6.19 22.82 -22.06
N PRO A 45 6.93 22.60 -23.17
CA PRO A 45 6.43 22.87 -24.52
C PRO A 45 5.17 22.07 -24.86
N HIS A 46 5.08 20.80 -24.43
CA HIS A 46 3.88 20.00 -24.67
C HIS A 46 2.69 20.52 -23.85
N ILE A 47 2.94 20.96 -22.61
CA ILE A 47 1.91 21.59 -21.78
C ILE A 47 1.47 22.92 -22.39
N GLU A 48 2.38 23.70 -22.97
CA GLU A 48 2.05 24.94 -23.69
C GLU A 48 1.14 24.66 -24.88
N GLU A 49 1.51 23.70 -25.74
CA GLU A 49 0.71 23.30 -26.90
C GLU A 49 -0.71 22.89 -26.49
N GLU A 50 -0.84 22.01 -25.50
CA GLU A 50 -2.13 21.58 -24.96
C GLU A 50 -2.93 22.73 -24.35
N THR A 51 -2.26 23.65 -23.65
CA THR A 51 -2.93 24.81 -23.04
C THR A 51 -3.41 25.79 -24.10
N ARG A 52 -2.66 26.00 -25.18
CA ARG A 52 -3.09 26.83 -26.31
C ARG A 52 -4.26 26.20 -27.04
N ALA A 53 -4.21 24.89 -27.30
CA ALA A 53 -5.34 24.15 -27.86
C ALA A 53 -6.60 24.25 -26.98
N PHE A 54 -6.44 24.22 -25.65
CA PHE A 54 -7.54 24.44 -24.71
C PHE A 54 -8.14 25.85 -24.84
N LEU A 55 -7.30 26.88 -24.97
CA LEU A 55 -7.76 28.26 -25.13
C LEU A 55 -8.53 28.46 -26.44
N ASP A 56 -8.14 27.78 -27.50
CA ASP A 56 -8.78 27.87 -28.82
C ASP A 56 -10.03 26.97 -28.93
N GLY A 57 -10.14 25.97 -28.05
CA GLY A 57 -11.08 24.86 -28.20
C GLY A 57 -12.52 25.16 -27.83
N GLY A 58 -12.78 26.12 -26.92
CA GLY A 58 -14.09 26.42 -26.35
C GLY A 58 -14.73 25.21 -25.65
N HIS A 59 -14.91 25.29 -24.32
CA HIS A 59 -15.35 24.13 -23.52
C HIS A 59 -16.70 24.36 -22.87
N ASP A 60 -17.54 23.34 -22.86
CA ASP A 60 -18.85 23.36 -22.21
C ASP A 60 -18.76 23.00 -20.72
N VAL A 61 -17.71 22.26 -20.33
CA VAL A 61 -17.41 21.85 -18.95
C VAL A 61 -15.91 21.71 -18.76
N PHE A 62 -15.44 22.07 -17.57
CA PHE A 62 -14.08 21.79 -17.14
C PHE A 62 -14.07 20.84 -15.94
N VAL A 63 -13.25 19.79 -16.01
CA VAL A 63 -13.07 18.79 -14.96
C VAL A 63 -11.69 18.94 -14.31
N VAL A 64 -11.66 19.07 -12.98
CA VAL A 64 -10.43 19.07 -12.18
C VAL A 64 -10.34 17.82 -11.32
N THR A 65 -9.32 17.01 -11.57
CA THR A 65 -9.15 15.73 -10.86
C THR A 65 -8.33 15.85 -9.59
N THR A 66 -7.33 16.74 -9.56
CA THR A 66 -6.46 16.95 -8.38
C THR A 66 -6.07 18.40 -8.21
N GLY A 67 -5.94 18.83 -6.96
CA GLY A 67 -5.46 20.18 -6.68
C GLY A 67 -4.00 20.38 -7.11
N ALA A 68 -3.13 19.38 -6.91
CA ALA A 68 -1.73 19.49 -7.30
C ALA A 68 -1.56 19.63 -8.83
N GLY A 69 -2.27 18.83 -9.63
CA GLY A 69 -2.22 18.93 -11.09
C GLY A 69 -2.73 20.28 -11.58
N PHE A 70 -3.87 20.75 -11.05
CA PHE A 70 -4.44 22.04 -11.40
C PHE A 70 -3.56 23.24 -11.02
N THR A 71 -3.03 23.26 -9.80
CA THR A 71 -2.13 24.32 -9.35
C THR A 71 -0.85 24.36 -10.19
N THR A 72 -0.26 23.20 -10.50
CA THR A 72 0.93 23.13 -11.36
C THR A 72 0.62 23.61 -12.77
N TRP A 73 -0.53 23.25 -13.34
CA TRP A 73 -0.94 23.74 -14.66
C TRP A 73 -1.04 25.27 -14.71
N LEU A 74 -1.70 25.88 -13.71
CA LEU A 74 -1.79 27.33 -13.61
C LEU A 74 -0.42 27.99 -13.45
N GLN A 75 0.49 27.41 -12.65
CA GLN A 75 1.84 27.93 -12.46
C GLN A 75 2.66 27.91 -13.75
N ILE A 76 2.57 26.82 -14.51
CA ILE A 76 3.22 26.70 -15.82
C ILE A 76 2.64 27.74 -16.79
N ALA A 77 1.31 27.86 -16.85
CA ALA A 77 0.65 28.87 -17.67
C ALA A 77 1.03 30.31 -17.29
N ASP A 78 1.15 30.61 -16.00
CA ASP A 78 1.63 31.91 -15.50
C ASP A 78 3.08 32.17 -15.96
N GLY A 79 3.96 31.16 -15.87
CA GLY A 79 5.35 31.23 -16.35
C GLY A 79 5.47 31.44 -17.87
N LEU A 80 4.53 30.89 -18.63
CA LEU A 80 4.43 31.05 -20.09
C LEU A 80 3.74 32.36 -20.52
N GLY A 81 3.27 33.18 -19.58
CA GLY A 81 2.54 34.43 -19.86
C GLY A 81 1.10 34.25 -20.37
N ILE A 82 0.56 33.02 -20.33
CA ILE A 82 -0.81 32.69 -20.78
C ILE A 82 -1.78 32.45 -19.62
N GLY A 83 -1.32 32.53 -18.37
CA GLY A 83 -2.13 32.24 -17.17
C GLY A 83 -3.38 33.10 -17.01
N ALA A 84 -3.33 34.38 -17.36
CA ALA A 84 -4.49 35.27 -17.32
C ALA A 84 -5.54 34.94 -18.39
N ALA A 85 -5.12 34.40 -19.54
CA ALA A 85 -6.05 33.88 -20.55
C ALA A 85 -6.68 32.57 -20.06
N LEU A 86 -5.87 31.67 -19.51
CA LEU A 86 -6.33 30.39 -18.97
C LEU A 86 -7.38 30.57 -17.87
N ARG A 87 -7.14 31.45 -16.89
CA ARG A 87 -8.11 31.70 -15.80
C ARG A 87 -9.43 32.29 -16.31
N ARG A 88 -9.40 33.12 -17.36
CA ARG A 88 -10.62 33.65 -17.99
C ARG A 88 -11.41 32.54 -18.67
N ALA A 89 -10.76 31.74 -19.51
CA ALA A 89 -11.41 30.61 -20.18
C ALA A 89 -12.01 29.60 -19.16
N LEU A 90 -11.30 29.33 -18.06
CA LEU A 90 -11.80 28.48 -16.97
C LEU A 90 -13.04 29.05 -16.27
N ALA A 91 -13.21 30.37 -16.25
CA ALA A 91 -14.37 31.02 -15.62
C ALA A 91 -15.61 31.05 -16.52
N GLU A 92 -15.47 30.78 -17.83
CA GLU A 92 -16.56 30.82 -18.81
C GLU A 92 -17.40 29.55 -18.84
N ALA A 93 -16.92 28.46 -18.22
CA ALA A 93 -17.59 27.17 -18.17
C ALA A 93 -17.75 26.64 -16.74
N PRO A 94 -18.78 25.82 -16.47
CA PRO A 94 -18.93 25.15 -15.17
C PRO A 94 -17.73 24.26 -14.88
N ILE A 95 -17.17 24.41 -13.66
CA ILE A 95 -16.07 23.60 -13.17
C ILE A 95 -16.60 22.47 -12.30
N ILE A 96 -16.27 21.24 -12.66
CA ILE A 96 -16.61 20.02 -11.96
C ILE A 96 -15.35 19.46 -11.32
N THR A 97 -15.39 19.12 -10.02
CA THR A 97 -14.18 18.67 -9.31
C THR A 97 -14.32 17.27 -8.74
N ARG A 98 -13.27 16.47 -8.84
CA ARG A 98 -13.26 15.09 -8.34
C ARG A 98 -13.25 15.00 -6.82
N GLY A 99 -13.08 16.08 -6.06
CA GLY A 99 -13.10 16.00 -4.60
C GLY A 99 -12.52 17.22 -3.89
N ALA A 100 -12.42 17.17 -2.56
CA ALA A 100 -12.11 18.34 -1.73
C ALA A 100 -10.76 19.00 -2.07
N LYS A 101 -9.75 18.23 -2.50
CA LYS A 101 -8.44 18.77 -2.88
C LYS A 101 -8.49 19.56 -4.19
N ALA A 102 -9.21 19.05 -5.19
CA ALA A 102 -9.42 19.75 -6.45
C ALA A 102 -10.25 21.02 -6.22
N ARG A 103 -11.35 20.89 -5.47
CA ARG A 103 -12.21 21.99 -5.02
C ARG A 103 -11.41 23.10 -4.32
N GLY A 104 -10.57 22.73 -3.37
CA GLY A 104 -9.73 23.68 -2.64
C GLY A 104 -8.77 24.45 -3.56
N ALA A 105 -8.18 23.79 -4.55
CA ALA A 105 -7.28 24.43 -5.51
C ALA A 105 -8.01 25.36 -6.49
N VAL A 106 -9.20 24.96 -6.96
CA VAL A 106 -10.08 25.80 -7.78
C VAL A 106 -10.42 27.10 -7.04
N ARG A 107 -10.86 26.98 -5.78
CA ARG A 107 -11.18 28.15 -4.93
C ARG A 107 -9.97 29.02 -4.63
N ALA A 108 -8.82 28.41 -4.37
CA ALA A 108 -7.56 29.16 -4.16
C ALA A 108 -7.11 29.94 -5.40
N ALA A 109 -7.52 29.51 -6.60
CA ALA A 109 -7.28 30.21 -7.85
C ALA A 109 -8.29 31.34 -8.14
N GLY A 110 -9.23 31.60 -7.23
CA GLY A 110 -10.29 32.60 -7.41
C GLY A 110 -11.46 32.12 -8.27
N LEU A 111 -11.57 30.82 -8.53
CA LEU A 111 -12.63 30.19 -9.31
C LEU A 111 -13.61 29.45 -8.40
N HIS A 112 -14.77 29.07 -8.94
CA HIS A 112 -15.79 28.33 -8.21
C HIS A 112 -16.17 27.06 -8.95
N GLU A 113 -16.27 25.95 -8.22
CA GLU A 113 -16.84 24.73 -8.75
C GLU A 113 -18.38 24.79 -8.77
N ALA A 114 -18.99 24.29 -9.85
CA ALA A 114 -20.43 24.08 -9.96
C ALA A 114 -20.86 22.84 -9.17
N TRP A 115 -20.03 21.78 -9.20
CA TRP A 115 -20.26 20.56 -8.44
C TRP A 115 -18.95 19.85 -8.10
N SER A 116 -19.00 18.99 -7.10
CA SER A 116 -17.83 18.25 -6.64
C SER A 116 -18.23 16.90 -6.07
N ALA A 117 -17.58 15.84 -6.56
CA ALA A 117 -17.86 14.45 -6.21
C ALA A 117 -17.74 14.20 -4.69
N PRO A 118 -18.85 13.90 -3.99
CA PRO A 118 -18.84 13.59 -2.55
C PRO A 118 -17.95 12.41 -2.16
N SER A 119 -17.87 11.36 -2.99
CA SER A 119 -17.06 10.16 -2.76
C SER A 119 -15.58 10.34 -3.08
N GLU A 120 -15.21 11.48 -3.64
CA GLU A 120 -13.87 11.78 -4.16
C GLU A 120 -13.36 10.85 -5.28
N THR A 121 -14.27 10.25 -6.07
CA THR A 121 -13.93 9.28 -7.13
C THR A 121 -14.12 9.85 -8.54
N MET A 122 -13.37 9.28 -9.50
CA MET A 122 -13.58 9.60 -10.92
C MET A 122 -14.89 8.99 -11.43
N ALA A 123 -15.23 7.77 -11.01
CA ALA A 123 -16.48 7.10 -11.38
C ALA A 123 -17.72 7.94 -11.05
N GLU A 124 -17.86 8.44 -9.82
CA GLU A 124 -19.01 9.29 -9.44
C GLU A 124 -19.04 10.60 -10.23
N LEU A 125 -17.88 11.17 -10.55
CA LEU A 125 -17.80 12.37 -11.37
C LEU A 125 -18.30 12.12 -12.79
N VAL A 126 -17.88 11.00 -13.38
CA VAL A 126 -18.32 10.57 -14.71
C VAL A 126 -19.80 10.22 -14.71
N ASP A 127 -20.30 9.51 -13.70
CA ASP A 127 -21.72 9.20 -13.52
C ASP A 127 -22.58 10.48 -13.48
N HIS A 128 -22.12 11.49 -12.75
CA HIS A 128 -22.79 12.79 -12.67
C HIS A 128 -22.85 13.48 -14.04
N LEU A 129 -21.73 13.54 -14.78
CA LEU A 129 -21.69 14.13 -16.11
C LEU A 129 -22.60 13.39 -17.10
N LEU A 130 -22.54 12.05 -17.11
CA LEU A 130 -23.39 11.21 -17.95
C LEU A 130 -24.88 11.45 -17.66
N ALA A 131 -25.26 11.63 -16.40
CA ALA A 131 -26.63 11.93 -16.00
C ALA A 131 -27.11 13.31 -16.47
N GLU A 132 -26.22 14.30 -16.64
CA GLU A 132 -26.55 15.60 -17.23
C GLU A 132 -26.65 15.57 -18.77
N GLY A 133 -26.16 14.51 -19.40
CA GLY A 133 -26.03 14.40 -20.86
C GLY A 133 -24.74 15.03 -21.37
N VAL A 134 -23.99 14.25 -22.16
CA VAL A 134 -22.65 14.64 -22.67
C VAL A 134 -22.49 14.57 -24.19
N GLU A 135 -23.51 14.09 -24.91
CA GLU A 135 -23.43 13.94 -26.36
C GLU A 135 -23.11 15.28 -27.04
N GLY A 136 -22.00 15.31 -27.79
CA GLY A 136 -21.52 16.50 -28.50
C GLY A 136 -20.86 17.56 -27.62
N ARG A 137 -20.92 17.47 -26.28
CA ARG A 137 -20.29 18.44 -25.37
C ARG A 137 -18.77 18.34 -25.44
N ARG A 138 -18.10 19.49 -25.42
CA ARG A 138 -16.65 19.62 -25.29
C ARG A 138 -16.29 19.69 -23.81
N ILE A 139 -15.65 18.64 -23.30
CA ILE A 139 -15.26 18.53 -21.90
C ILE A 139 -13.73 18.57 -21.83
N ALA A 140 -13.19 19.56 -21.15
CA ALA A 140 -11.76 19.62 -20.85
C ALA A 140 -11.49 18.98 -19.48
N VAL A 141 -10.47 18.14 -19.39
CA VAL A 141 -10.13 17.38 -18.19
C VAL A 141 -8.68 17.65 -17.80
N GLN A 142 -8.47 18.32 -16.66
CA GLN A 142 -7.17 18.32 -15.99
C GLN A 142 -7.02 16.97 -15.26
N ALA A 143 -6.34 16.01 -15.87
CA ALA A 143 -6.25 14.62 -15.39
C ALA A 143 -5.16 14.42 -14.32
N HIS A 144 -5.27 13.32 -13.56
CA HIS A 144 -4.36 13.02 -12.46
C HIS A 144 -3.07 12.33 -12.92
N GLY A 145 -2.55 12.69 -14.09
CA GLY A 145 -1.37 12.06 -14.69
C GLY A 145 -1.60 10.66 -15.24
N ASP A 146 -2.86 10.32 -15.50
CA ASP A 146 -3.28 9.24 -16.39
C ASP A 146 -4.22 9.85 -17.44
N PRO A 147 -3.78 10.07 -18.69
CA PRO A 147 -4.63 10.60 -19.75
C PRO A 147 -5.65 9.58 -20.27
N ASP A 148 -5.40 8.29 -20.00
CA ASP A 148 -6.14 7.14 -20.51
C ASP A 148 -6.98 6.47 -19.40
N ASP A 149 -7.35 7.24 -18.36
CA ASP A 149 -8.20 6.75 -17.27
C ASP A 149 -9.48 6.11 -17.85
N PRO A 150 -9.76 4.81 -17.57
CA PRO A 150 -10.89 4.08 -18.17
C PRO A 150 -12.25 4.75 -17.94
N GLU A 151 -12.40 5.54 -16.87
CA GLU A 151 -13.64 6.28 -16.61
C GLU A 151 -13.88 7.37 -17.66
N LEU A 152 -12.83 7.96 -18.23
CA LEU A 152 -12.96 8.95 -19.31
C LEU A 152 -13.46 8.31 -20.61
N GLU A 153 -13.19 7.02 -20.84
CA GLU A 153 -13.68 6.32 -22.02
C GLU A 153 -15.21 6.25 -22.02
N ARG A 154 -15.83 6.09 -20.85
CA ARG A 154 -17.29 6.11 -20.71
C ARG A 154 -17.92 7.43 -21.19
N LEU A 155 -17.22 8.56 -21.01
CA LEU A 155 -17.68 9.85 -21.55
C LEU A 155 -17.53 9.91 -23.07
N ARG A 156 -16.44 9.36 -23.63
CA ARG A 156 -16.24 9.28 -25.08
C ARG A 156 -17.30 8.40 -25.73
N ASP A 157 -17.58 7.24 -25.14
CA ASP A 157 -18.62 6.30 -25.57
C ASP A 157 -20.02 6.95 -25.58
N ALA A 158 -20.27 7.88 -24.66
CA ALA A 158 -21.50 8.67 -24.60
C ALA A 158 -21.51 9.89 -25.55
N GLY A 159 -20.51 10.02 -26.43
CA GLY A 159 -20.44 11.05 -27.47
C GLY A 159 -19.78 12.36 -27.04
N ALA A 160 -19.14 12.42 -25.87
CA ALA A 160 -18.41 13.61 -25.42
C ALA A 160 -17.11 13.79 -26.22
N ARG A 161 -16.74 15.05 -26.49
CA ARG A 161 -15.45 15.42 -27.06
C ARG A 161 -14.50 15.82 -25.94
N LEU A 162 -13.56 14.92 -25.61
CA LEU A 162 -12.63 15.15 -24.52
C LEU A 162 -11.34 15.81 -25.00
N GLN A 163 -10.89 16.82 -24.26
CA GLN A 163 -9.50 17.28 -24.28
C GLN A 163 -8.88 17.05 -22.90
N VAL A 164 -7.78 16.30 -22.84
CA VAL A 164 -7.19 15.88 -21.56
C VAL A 164 -5.83 16.53 -21.39
N VAL A 165 -5.71 17.38 -20.36
CA VAL A 165 -4.46 18.06 -20.01
C VAL A 165 -3.78 17.35 -18.84
N VAL A 166 -2.56 16.89 -19.07
CA VAL A 166 -1.70 16.27 -18.06
C VAL A 166 -0.41 17.08 -17.87
N VAL A 167 -0.07 17.38 -16.61
CA VAL A 167 1.16 18.11 -16.24
C VAL A 167 2.25 17.20 -15.66
N TYR A 168 1.90 15.94 -15.40
CA TYR A 168 2.81 14.86 -15.03
C TYR A 168 2.17 13.55 -15.48
N ARG A 169 2.95 12.48 -15.55
CA ARG A 169 2.50 11.11 -15.78
C ARG A 169 3.03 10.18 -14.71
N TRP A 170 2.29 9.12 -14.44
CA TRP A 170 2.80 8.03 -13.62
C TRP A 170 3.76 7.17 -14.44
N GLY A 171 4.92 6.90 -13.87
CA GLY A 171 5.95 6.08 -14.48
C GLY A 171 6.47 5.00 -13.54
N PRO A 172 7.42 4.17 -14.00
CA PRO A 172 8.10 3.21 -13.14
C PRO A 172 8.80 3.93 -11.98
N PRO A 173 8.96 3.28 -10.81
CA PRO A 173 9.68 3.88 -9.70
C PRO A 173 11.14 4.13 -10.08
N ARG A 174 11.70 5.25 -9.58
CA ARG A 174 13.10 5.64 -9.81
C ARG A 174 14.11 4.54 -9.45
N ASP A 175 13.82 3.75 -8.41
CA ASP A 175 14.63 2.61 -7.96
C ASP A 175 13.83 1.31 -8.15
N ARG A 176 13.80 0.79 -9.38
CA ARG A 176 13.08 -0.44 -9.73
C ARG A 176 13.62 -1.66 -8.98
N ASP A 177 14.91 -1.72 -8.70
CA ASP A 177 15.51 -2.86 -8.00
C ASP A 177 15.06 -2.92 -6.54
N ARG A 178 14.92 -1.77 -5.88
CA ARG A 178 14.37 -1.71 -4.52
C ARG A 178 12.89 -2.09 -4.48
N ALA A 179 12.12 -1.72 -5.49
CA ALA A 179 10.73 -2.16 -5.63
C ALA A 179 10.63 -3.68 -5.84
N ARG A 180 11.47 -4.26 -6.71
CA ARG A 180 11.58 -5.72 -6.90
C ARG A 180 11.98 -6.45 -5.62
N ARG A 181 12.94 -5.91 -4.85
CA ARG A 181 13.31 -6.46 -3.54
C ARG A 181 12.15 -6.41 -2.55
N LEU A 182 11.30 -5.37 -2.57
CA LEU A 182 10.10 -5.33 -1.74
C LEU A 182 9.09 -6.42 -2.17
N VAL A 183 8.86 -6.62 -3.46
CA VAL A 183 8.02 -7.71 -3.99
C VAL A 183 8.54 -9.08 -3.50
N GLN A 184 9.85 -9.33 -3.60
CA GLN A 184 10.47 -10.54 -3.09
C GLN A 184 10.33 -10.68 -1.57
N ALA A 185 10.48 -9.59 -0.83
CA ALA A 185 10.32 -9.57 0.62
C ALA A 185 8.88 -9.93 1.05
N VAL A 186 7.87 -9.48 0.30
CA VAL A 186 6.47 -9.87 0.49
C VAL A 186 6.27 -11.35 0.15
N ALA A 187 6.75 -11.80 -1.01
CA ALA A 187 6.61 -13.20 -1.45
C ALA A 187 7.25 -14.22 -0.49
N THR A 188 8.30 -13.80 0.23
CA THR A 188 9.02 -14.59 1.24
C THR A 188 8.48 -14.42 2.67
N GLY A 189 7.44 -13.61 2.87
CA GLY A 189 6.79 -13.45 4.18
C GLY A 189 7.61 -12.65 5.20
N THR A 190 8.53 -11.79 4.74
CA THR A 190 9.39 -10.97 5.62
C THR A 190 8.81 -9.59 5.94
N ILE A 191 7.67 -9.25 5.34
CA ILE A 191 6.89 -8.04 5.57
C ILE A 191 5.64 -8.41 6.38
N ASP A 192 5.38 -7.72 7.48
CA ASP A 192 4.18 -7.93 8.30
C ASP A 192 3.01 -7.04 7.87
N ALA A 193 3.33 -5.85 7.35
CA ALA A 193 2.34 -4.93 6.81
C ALA A 193 2.89 -4.16 5.59
N LEU A 194 2.03 -3.96 4.59
CA LEU A 194 2.34 -3.23 3.36
C LEU A 194 1.39 -2.03 3.24
N THR A 195 1.95 -0.84 3.09
CA THR A 195 1.16 0.41 3.12
C THR A 195 1.11 1.08 1.77
N PHE A 196 -0.07 1.61 1.42
CA PHE A 196 -0.31 2.37 0.20
C PHE A 196 -1.02 3.69 0.50
N THR A 197 -0.61 4.76 -0.19
CA THR A 197 -1.20 6.10 -0.04
C THR A 197 -1.86 6.63 -1.32
N SER A 198 -1.81 5.85 -2.39
CA SER A 198 -2.44 6.17 -3.66
C SER A 198 -2.78 4.89 -4.44
N GLN A 199 -3.84 4.96 -5.23
CA GLN A 199 -4.25 3.87 -6.13
C GLN A 199 -3.16 3.50 -7.15
N PRO A 200 -2.44 4.45 -7.79
CA PRO A 200 -1.38 4.09 -8.74
C PRO A 200 -0.20 3.35 -8.08
N ALA A 201 0.11 3.62 -6.80
CA ALA A 201 1.15 2.87 -6.09
C ALA A 201 0.77 1.39 -5.88
N VAL A 202 -0.52 1.09 -5.69
CA VAL A 202 -1.03 -0.28 -5.69
C VAL A 202 -0.85 -0.92 -7.07
N GLY A 203 -1.29 -0.23 -8.13
CA GLY A 203 -1.15 -0.70 -9.50
C GLY A 203 0.31 -1.02 -9.85
N GLY A 204 1.21 -0.08 -9.59
CA GLY A 204 2.65 -0.26 -9.82
C GLY A 204 3.26 -1.40 -9.01
N PHE A 205 2.84 -1.61 -7.76
CA PHE A 205 3.32 -2.75 -6.96
C PHE A 205 2.88 -4.10 -7.56
N LEU A 206 1.59 -4.20 -7.93
CA LEU A 206 1.04 -5.41 -8.53
C LEU A 206 1.70 -5.69 -9.88
N GLN A 207 1.89 -4.67 -10.71
CA GLN A 207 2.59 -4.80 -11.99
C GLN A 207 4.02 -5.31 -11.80
N ILE A 208 4.79 -4.75 -10.85
CA ILE A 208 6.15 -5.22 -10.58
C ILE A 208 6.15 -6.68 -10.08
N ALA A 209 5.12 -7.10 -9.35
CA ALA A 209 4.97 -8.49 -8.93
C ALA A 209 4.73 -9.44 -10.13
N GLU A 210 3.87 -9.05 -11.07
CA GLU A 210 3.64 -9.81 -12.31
C GLU A 210 4.90 -9.86 -13.18
N GLU A 211 5.57 -8.71 -13.41
CA GLU A 211 6.83 -8.62 -14.15
C GLU A 211 7.95 -9.46 -13.53
N SER A 212 7.89 -9.70 -12.22
CA SER A 212 8.86 -10.55 -11.49
C SER A 212 8.49 -12.03 -11.49
N GLY A 213 7.38 -12.43 -12.11
CA GLY A 213 6.85 -13.80 -12.07
C GLY A 213 6.35 -14.23 -10.68
N LEU A 214 6.07 -13.27 -9.79
CA LEU A 214 5.68 -13.50 -8.39
C LEU A 214 4.23 -13.07 -8.09
N GLY A 215 3.45 -12.69 -9.11
CA GLY A 215 2.09 -12.15 -8.98
C GLY A 215 1.20 -12.96 -8.03
N GLU A 216 0.96 -14.24 -8.33
CA GLU A 216 0.07 -15.07 -7.51
C GLU A 216 0.65 -15.38 -6.12
N ARG A 217 1.97 -15.57 -6.02
CA ARG A 217 2.64 -15.77 -4.73
C ARG A 217 2.46 -14.55 -3.83
N VAL A 218 2.63 -13.35 -4.37
CA VAL A 218 2.40 -12.09 -3.66
C VAL A 218 0.93 -11.94 -3.29
N ALA A 219 0.00 -12.19 -4.21
CA ALA A 219 -1.43 -12.12 -3.93
C ALA A 219 -1.83 -13.04 -2.76
N ALA A 220 -1.35 -14.29 -2.74
CA ALA A 220 -1.59 -15.21 -1.64
C ALA A 220 -1.05 -14.69 -0.29
N GLU A 221 0.15 -14.12 -0.26
CA GLU A 221 0.71 -13.51 0.94
C GLU A 221 -0.08 -12.27 1.38
N LEU A 222 -0.54 -11.42 0.45
CA LEU A 222 -1.37 -10.26 0.77
C LEU A 222 -2.77 -10.64 1.28
N ARG A 223 -3.31 -11.79 0.85
CA ARG A 223 -4.61 -12.30 1.34
C ARG A 223 -4.56 -12.82 2.77
N SER A 224 -3.45 -13.42 3.17
CA SER A 224 -3.39 -14.21 4.42
C SER A 224 -2.35 -13.73 5.42
N ASN A 225 -1.21 -13.24 4.92
CA ASN A 225 0.01 -13.12 5.70
C ASN A 225 0.60 -11.71 5.76
N VAL A 226 -0.01 -10.73 5.13
CA VAL A 226 0.45 -9.33 5.18
C VAL A 226 -0.75 -8.45 5.45
N VAL A 227 -0.65 -7.59 6.46
CA VAL A 227 -1.67 -6.55 6.66
C VAL A 227 -1.51 -5.51 5.57
N VAL A 228 -2.42 -5.48 4.61
CA VAL A 228 -2.46 -4.43 3.59
C VAL A 228 -3.22 -3.24 4.13
N ALA A 229 -2.55 -2.08 4.21
CA ALA A 229 -3.15 -0.87 4.76
C ALA A 229 -3.11 0.27 3.74
N CYS A 230 -4.29 0.76 3.37
CA CYS A 230 -4.46 1.86 2.43
C CYS A 230 -4.86 3.13 3.19
N ILE A 231 -4.55 4.30 2.62
CA ILE A 231 -4.98 5.58 3.21
C ILE A 231 -6.50 5.78 3.16
N GLY A 232 -7.20 5.07 2.28
CA GLY A 232 -8.65 5.16 2.07
C GLY A 232 -9.17 4.15 1.05
N PRO A 233 -10.50 4.06 0.86
CA PRO A 233 -11.14 3.05 0.03
C PRO A 233 -10.77 3.16 -1.46
N VAL A 234 -10.63 4.38 -2.00
CA VAL A 234 -10.22 4.60 -3.39
C VAL A 234 -8.83 4.00 -3.66
N CYS A 235 -7.90 4.18 -2.71
CA CYS A 235 -6.57 3.56 -2.79
C CYS A 235 -6.64 2.03 -2.76
N ALA A 236 -7.64 1.45 -2.09
CA ALA A 236 -7.80 0.01 -1.92
C ALA A 236 -8.55 -0.67 -3.09
N ALA A 237 -9.21 0.07 -3.97
CA ALA A 237 -10.07 -0.49 -5.01
C ALA A 237 -9.38 -1.56 -5.90
N PRO A 238 -8.13 -1.38 -6.38
CA PRO A 238 -7.47 -2.41 -7.20
C PRO A 238 -7.15 -3.70 -6.43
N LEU A 239 -7.01 -3.61 -5.09
CA LEU A 239 -6.80 -4.78 -4.24
C LEU A 239 -8.10 -5.58 -4.09
N ALA A 240 -9.23 -4.88 -3.93
CA ALA A 240 -10.54 -5.51 -3.81
C ALA A 240 -10.90 -6.33 -5.06
N ALA A 241 -10.56 -5.83 -6.26
CA ALA A 241 -10.74 -6.56 -7.52
C ALA A 241 -9.95 -7.88 -7.61
N LYS A 242 -8.91 -8.04 -6.78
CA LYS A 242 -8.10 -9.26 -6.66
C LYS A 242 -8.39 -10.05 -5.37
N GLU A 243 -9.48 -9.71 -4.67
CA GLU A 243 -9.88 -10.30 -3.39
C GLU A 243 -8.81 -10.16 -2.29
N ILE A 244 -8.00 -9.10 -2.36
CA ILE A 244 -6.99 -8.78 -1.35
C ILE A 244 -7.62 -7.84 -0.31
N PRO A 245 -7.82 -8.28 0.94
CA PRO A 245 -8.42 -7.46 1.97
C PRO A 245 -7.46 -6.35 2.39
N ALA A 246 -7.93 -5.10 2.32
CA ALA A 246 -7.20 -3.93 2.80
C ALA A 246 -7.94 -3.26 3.96
N VAL A 247 -7.20 -2.80 4.96
CA VAL A 247 -7.72 -1.93 6.02
C VAL A 247 -7.40 -0.47 5.71
N TYR A 248 -8.26 0.45 6.11
CA TYR A 248 -8.03 1.88 5.95
C TYR A 248 -8.72 2.68 7.07
N PRO A 249 -8.17 3.84 7.45
CA PRO A 249 -8.76 4.67 8.51
C PRO A 249 -10.04 5.36 8.03
N GLN A 250 -10.90 5.77 8.97
CA GLN A 250 -12.08 6.60 8.66
C GLN A 250 -11.70 7.94 8.02
N ARG A 251 -10.57 8.53 8.44
CA ARG A 251 -10.03 9.78 7.88
C ARG A 251 -8.75 9.48 7.12
N ALA A 252 -8.68 9.92 5.87
CA ALA A 252 -7.54 9.71 4.99
C ALA A 252 -6.32 10.60 5.35
N ARG A 253 -5.77 10.39 6.55
CA ARG A 253 -4.60 11.09 7.10
C ARG A 253 -3.51 10.10 7.52
N LEU A 254 -2.25 10.48 7.31
CA LEU A 254 -1.11 9.61 7.66
C LEU A 254 -1.09 9.22 9.15
N GLY A 255 -1.42 10.16 10.05
CA GLY A 255 -1.49 9.86 11.48
C GLY A 255 -2.56 8.82 11.83
N ASP A 256 -3.72 8.87 11.16
CA ASP A 256 -4.81 7.90 11.36
C ASP A 256 -4.43 6.52 10.79
N LEU A 257 -3.74 6.48 9.65
CA LEU A 257 -3.22 5.22 9.09
C LEU A 257 -2.17 4.58 10.02
N VAL A 258 -1.28 5.38 10.60
CA VAL A 258 -0.28 4.89 11.58
C VAL A 258 -0.98 4.34 12.83
N ARG A 259 -2.01 5.02 13.33
CA ARG A 259 -2.80 4.54 14.47
C ARG A 259 -3.52 3.23 14.15
N LEU A 260 -4.15 3.14 12.98
CA LEU A 260 -4.76 1.89 12.53
C LEU A 260 -3.75 0.73 12.49
N LEU A 261 -2.55 0.99 11.97
CA LEU A 261 -1.48 -0.02 11.93
C LEU A 261 -1.03 -0.45 13.33
N THR A 262 -0.97 0.45 14.31
CA THR A 262 -0.60 0.08 15.68
C THR A 262 -1.57 -0.86 16.36
N ASP A 263 -2.82 -0.88 15.90
CA ASP A 263 -3.87 -1.73 16.45
C ASP A 263 -3.95 -3.05 15.68
N VAL A 264 -4.06 -2.97 14.34
CA VAL A 264 -4.33 -4.13 13.47
C VAL A 264 -3.12 -5.04 13.28
N VAL A 265 -1.91 -4.50 13.20
CA VAL A 265 -0.72 -5.34 12.91
C VAL A 265 -0.44 -6.30 14.06
N PRO A 266 -0.35 -5.87 15.34
CA PRO A 266 -0.19 -6.80 16.45
C PRO A 266 -1.32 -7.82 16.53
N GLU A 267 -2.58 -7.37 16.40
CA GLU A 267 -3.77 -8.22 16.46
C GLU A 267 -3.72 -9.37 15.43
N ARG A 268 -3.37 -9.07 14.18
CA ARG A 268 -3.40 -10.06 13.09
C ARG A 268 -2.11 -10.85 12.91
N ARG A 269 -0.98 -10.34 13.40
CA ARG A 269 0.36 -10.88 13.07
C ARG A 269 1.09 -11.49 14.25
N ALA A 270 0.72 -11.13 15.48
CA ALA A 270 1.25 -11.79 16.67
C ALA A 270 0.62 -13.18 16.83
N ILE A 271 1.42 -14.14 17.29
CA ILE A 271 0.92 -15.45 17.71
C ILE A 271 1.45 -15.72 19.11
N CYS A 272 0.56 -16.11 20.02
CA CYS A 272 0.87 -16.28 21.44
C CYS A 272 0.71 -17.74 21.87
N ALA A 273 1.58 -18.20 22.77
CA ALA A 273 1.38 -19.43 23.53
C ALA A 273 1.72 -19.20 25.01
N LYS A 274 0.95 -19.84 25.91
CA LYS A 274 1.24 -19.88 27.34
C LYS A 274 2.26 -20.97 27.62
N ILE A 275 3.42 -20.58 28.15
CA ILE A 275 4.58 -21.46 28.34
C ILE A 275 5.31 -21.03 29.62
N GLY A 276 5.61 -21.98 30.50
CA GLY A 276 6.46 -21.75 31.68
C GLY A 276 5.93 -20.69 32.63
N GLY A 277 4.61 -20.54 32.75
CA GLY A 277 3.96 -19.52 33.57
C GLY A 277 3.93 -18.13 32.94
N GLY A 278 4.37 -17.99 31.67
CA GLY A 278 4.40 -16.74 30.92
C GLY A 278 3.72 -16.84 29.56
N VAL A 279 3.72 -15.74 28.80
CA VAL A 279 3.23 -15.70 27.41
C VAL A 279 4.41 -15.44 26.49
N LEU A 280 4.67 -16.40 25.60
CA LEU A 280 5.58 -16.21 24.48
C LEU A 280 4.79 -15.69 23.29
N GLU A 281 5.04 -14.43 22.91
CA GLU A 281 4.39 -13.79 21.78
C GLU A 281 5.37 -13.64 20.62
N VAL A 282 5.18 -14.39 19.54
CA VAL A 282 6.00 -14.28 18.33
C VAL A 282 5.49 -13.13 17.47
N ARG A 283 6.39 -12.17 17.17
CA ARG A 283 6.11 -10.97 16.37
C ARG A 283 7.11 -10.85 15.25
N GLY A 284 6.64 -10.63 14.02
CA GLY A 284 7.48 -10.39 12.84
C GLY A 284 8.82 -11.13 12.86
N HIS A 285 9.90 -10.43 13.22
CA HIS A 285 11.29 -10.93 13.23
C HIS A 285 11.84 -11.33 14.62
N GLY A 286 11.00 -11.70 15.57
CA GLY A 286 11.42 -12.10 16.91
C GLY A 286 10.26 -12.55 17.79
N PHE A 287 10.45 -12.43 19.10
CA PHE A 287 9.41 -12.71 20.07
C PHE A 287 9.47 -11.74 21.25
N VAL A 288 8.40 -11.70 22.03
CA VAL A 288 8.29 -10.93 23.26
C VAL A 288 8.16 -11.91 24.41
N TRP A 289 8.94 -11.67 25.47
CA TRP A 289 8.90 -12.39 26.72
C TRP A 289 9.08 -11.41 27.88
N ASN A 290 8.22 -11.50 28.90
CA ASN A 290 8.23 -10.58 30.05
C ASN A 290 8.25 -9.08 29.64
N GLY A 291 7.55 -8.73 28.56
CA GLY A 291 7.47 -7.36 28.06
C GLY A 291 8.70 -6.85 27.30
N ALA A 292 9.74 -7.68 27.12
CA ALA A 292 10.94 -7.36 26.35
C ALA A 292 10.93 -8.09 24.98
N PHE A 293 11.35 -7.38 23.93
CA PHE A 293 11.50 -7.97 22.59
C PHE A 293 12.88 -8.58 22.39
N HIS A 294 12.91 -9.78 21.85
CA HIS A 294 14.10 -10.57 21.54
C HIS A 294 14.14 -10.86 20.04
N PRO A 295 15.09 -10.31 19.28
CA PRO A 295 15.19 -10.55 17.84
C PRO A 295 15.61 -11.99 17.55
N LEU A 296 15.08 -12.55 16.47
CA LEU A 296 15.44 -13.87 15.97
C LEU A 296 15.93 -13.80 14.52
N PRO A 297 16.93 -14.61 14.14
CA PRO A 297 17.28 -14.81 12.74
C PRO A 297 16.11 -15.45 11.96
N PRO A 298 16.08 -15.35 10.61
CA PRO A 298 14.93 -15.78 9.81
C PRO A 298 14.45 -17.22 10.07
N ALA A 299 15.36 -18.20 10.04
CA ALA A 299 14.98 -19.61 10.25
C ALA A 299 14.42 -19.89 11.67
N PRO A 300 15.07 -19.45 12.77
CA PRO A 300 14.46 -19.51 14.11
C PRO A 300 13.10 -18.81 14.22
N THR A 301 12.89 -17.68 13.55
CA THR A 301 11.59 -16.98 13.54
C THR A 301 10.49 -17.83 12.91
N VAL A 302 10.75 -18.43 11.73
CA VAL A 302 9.80 -19.32 11.05
C VAL A 302 9.46 -20.52 11.93
N LEU A 303 10.47 -21.11 12.58
CA LEU A 303 10.25 -22.21 13.53
C LEU A 303 9.42 -21.78 14.74
N ALA A 304 9.76 -20.65 15.37
CA ALA A 304 9.03 -20.14 16.53
C ALA A 304 7.56 -19.91 16.18
N ARG A 305 7.28 -19.25 15.05
CA ARG A 305 5.92 -19.02 14.55
C ARG A 305 5.18 -20.33 14.33
N THR A 306 5.81 -21.30 13.67
CA THR A 306 5.20 -22.61 13.35
C THR A 306 4.89 -23.40 14.61
N LEU A 307 5.82 -23.45 15.57
CA LEU A 307 5.66 -24.19 16.82
C LEU A 307 4.64 -23.54 17.77
N VAL A 308 4.63 -22.21 17.86
CA VAL A 308 3.65 -21.46 18.66
C VAL A 308 2.25 -21.55 18.05
N ALA A 309 2.11 -21.50 16.73
CA ALA A 309 0.82 -21.73 16.07
C ALA A 309 0.28 -23.15 16.28
N ASN A 310 1.17 -24.12 16.54
CA ASN A 310 0.82 -25.52 16.82
C ASN A 310 1.09 -25.87 18.30
N ALA A 311 0.86 -24.92 19.20
CA ALA A 311 1.24 -25.09 20.59
C ALA A 311 0.61 -26.36 21.21
N GLY A 312 1.43 -27.15 21.92
CA GLY A 312 1.03 -28.44 22.50
C GLY A 312 1.02 -29.63 21.52
N ARG A 313 1.07 -29.39 20.20
CA ARG A 313 1.13 -30.45 19.16
C ARG A 313 2.56 -30.69 18.68
N VAL A 314 2.83 -31.91 18.22
CA VAL A 314 4.11 -32.26 17.60
C VAL A 314 4.05 -31.89 16.11
N VAL A 315 4.99 -31.05 15.68
CA VAL A 315 5.23 -30.74 14.28
C VAL A 315 6.37 -31.61 13.77
N SER A 316 6.16 -32.30 12.66
CA SER A 316 7.13 -33.25 12.12
C SER A 316 8.36 -32.54 11.56
N ARG A 317 9.50 -33.25 11.51
CA ARG A 317 10.72 -32.71 10.87
C ARG A 317 10.49 -32.37 9.39
N ALA A 318 9.67 -33.16 8.70
CA ALA A 318 9.36 -32.93 7.29
C ALA A 318 8.57 -31.63 7.09
N GLU A 319 7.57 -31.36 7.93
CA GLU A 319 6.82 -30.10 7.91
C GLU A 319 7.71 -28.91 8.24
N LEU A 320 8.56 -29.02 9.26
CA LEU A 320 9.52 -27.97 9.62
C LEU A 320 10.55 -27.72 8.51
N ALA A 321 11.05 -28.76 7.85
CA ALA A 321 11.94 -28.62 6.71
C ALA A 321 11.26 -27.92 5.54
N LYS A 322 9.98 -28.25 5.28
CA LYS A 322 9.17 -27.62 4.22
C LYS A 322 8.99 -26.12 4.47
N VAL A 323 8.58 -25.71 5.68
CA VAL A 323 8.39 -24.28 5.98
C VAL A 323 9.71 -23.49 6.00
N LEU A 324 10.83 -24.15 6.31
CA LEU A 324 12.17 -23.55 6.24
C LEU A 324 12.79 -23.59 4.84
N ASN A 325 12.12 -24.21 3.86
CA ASN A 325 12.69 -24.49 2.53
C ASN A 325 14.08 -25.17 2.60
N CYS A 326 14.24 -26.10 3.53
CA CYS A 326 15.48 -26.85 3.69
C CYS A 326 15.55 -28.02 2.68
N PRO A 327 16.72 -28.30 2.08
CA PRO A 327 16.90 -29.49 1.25
C PRO A 327 16.62 -30.79 2.03
N PRO A 328 16.09 -31.83 1.38
CA PRO A 328 15.94 -33.16 1.99
C PRO A 328 17.28 -33.66 2.56
N GLY A 329 17.25 -34.23 3.77
CA GLY A 329 18.45 -34.76 4.44
C GLY A 329 19.41 -33.72 5.03
N SER A 330 19.13 -32.42 4.88
CA SER A 330 19.94 -31.36 5.51
C SER A 330 19.71 -31.28 7.02
N ARG A 331 20.73 -30.80 7.76
CA ARG A 331 20.64 -30.50 9.20
C ARG A 331 19.99 -29.13 9.52
N GLY A 332 19.27 -28.56 8.55
CA GLY A 332 18.76 -27.18 8.63
C GLY A 332 17.77 -26.99 9.78
N VAL A 333 16.89 -27.97 9.99
CA VAL A 333 15.91 -27.97 11.08
C VAL A 333 16.62 -28.02 12.44
N GLU A 334 17.57 -28.93 12.62
CA GLU A 334 18.31 -29.11 13.88
C GLU A 334 19.09 -27.85 14.24
N MET A 335 19.78 -27.23 13.27
CA MET A 335 20.52 -26.00 13.47
C MET A 335 19.60 -24.83 13.84
N ALA A 336 18.45 -24.70 13.17
CA ALA A 336 17.48 -23.65 13.47
C ALA A 336 16.82 -23.86 14.84
N VAL A 337 16.50 -25.10 15.23
CA VAL A 337 16.00 -25.44 16.58
C VAL A 337 17.04 -25.13 17.65
N ALA A 338 18.32 -25.48 17.44
CA ALA A 338 19.38 -25.18 18.39
C ALA A 338 19.54 -23.67 18.61
N ARG A 339 19.45 -22.88 17.54
CA ARG A 339 19.49 -21.41 17.60
C ARG A 339 18.26 -20.85 18.32
N LEU A 340 17.07 -21.38 18.05
CA LEU A 340 15.84 -20.97 18.73
C LEU A 340 15.92 -21.26 20.24
N ARG A 341 16.33 -22.46 20.64
CA ARG A 341 16.51 -22.83 22.05
C ARG A 341 17.48 -21.91 22.79
N ARG A 342 18.57 -21.51 22.13
CA ARG A 342 19.56 -20.57 22.71
C ARG A 342 18.98 -19.17 22.91
N ALA A 343 18.05 -18.75 22.05
CA ALA A 343 17.43 -17.44 22.14
C ALA A 343 16.29 -17.39 23.17
N LEU A 344 15.62 -18.53 23.41
CA LEU A 344 14.53 -18.61 24.36
C LEU A 344 15.00 -18.49 25.82
N PRO A 345 14.15 -17.97 26.73
CA PRO A 345 14.46 -17.87 28.15
C PRO A 345 14.80 -19.22 28.80
N ASP A 346 14.13 -20.28 28.35
CA ASP A 346 14.37 -21.66 28.76
C ASP A 346 14.40 -22.56 27.51
N PRO A 347 15.53 -23.23 27.21
CA PRO A 347 15.65 -24.08 26.04
C PRO A 347 14.69 -25.30 26.07
N SER A 348 14.18 -25.67 27.25
CA SER A 348 13.24 -26.77 27.43
C SER A 348 11.83 -26.44 26.91
N PHE A 349 11.55 -25.18 26.60
CA PHE A 349 10.30 -24.76 25.96
C PHE A 349 10.10 -25.42 24.58
N VAL A 350 11.18 -25.70 23.86
CA VAL A 350 11.12 -26.47 22.61
C VAL A 350 11.56 -27.89 22.89
N GLN A 351 10.63 -28.82 22.89
CA GLN A 351 10.86 -30.24 23.18
C GLN A 351 11.07 -31.04 21.91
N VAL A 352 11.95 -32.03 21.97
CA VAL A 352 12.07 -33.04 20.92
C VAL A 352 11.20 -34.22 21.30
N VAL A 353 10.39 -34.71 20.35
CA VAL A 353 9.66 -35.96 20.48
C VAL A 353 10.35 -36.97 19.59
N ILE A 354 10.97 -37.97 20.21
CA ILE A 354 11.84 -38.94 19.55
C ILE A 354 11.12 -39.55 18.34
N LYS A 355 11.81 -39.60 17.20
CA LYS A 355 11.31 -40.06 15.88
C LYS A 355 10.10 -39.29 15.29
N ARG A 356 9.43 -38.40 16.04
CA ARG A 356 8.22 -37.70 15.59
C ARG A 356 8.48 -36.26 15.16
N GLY A 357 9.26 -35.49 15.91
CA GLY A 357 9.53 -34.08 15.56
C GLY A 357 9.77 -33.20 16.78
N TYR A 358 9.24 -31.97 16.73
CA TYR A 358 9.38 -30.97 17.78
C TYR A 358 8.03 -30.40 18.19
N ARG A 359 7.92 -29.99 19.46
CA ARG A 359 6.75 -29.27 19.97
C ARG A 359 7.17 -28.14 20.88
N ILE A 360 6.29 -27.17 21.06
CA ILE A 360 6.42 -26.20 22.14
C ILE A 360 5.69 -26.72 23.38
N ARG A 361 6.35 -26.68 24.54
CA ARG A 361 5.74 -27.03 25.83
C ARG A 361 4.65 -26.00 26.12
N THR A 362 3.47 -26.45 26.50
CA THR A 362 2.37 -25.56 26.92
C THR A 362 2.03 -25.85 28.37
N ASP A 363 1.63 -24.82 29.09
CA ASP A 363 1.17 -24.97 30.47
C ASP A 363 -0.20 -25.70 30.45
N GLY A 364 -0.31 -26.83 31.14
CA GLY A 364 -1.57 -27.57 31.30
C GLY A 364 -1.74 -28.85 30.48
N VAL A 365 -0.67 -29.42 29.91
CA VAL A 365 -0.76 -30.73 29.26
C VAL A 365 0.36 -31.66 29.75
N GLU A 366 0.12 -32.29 30.90
CA GLU A 366 0.83 -33.52 31.29
C GLU A 366 0.40 -34.62 30.31
N TYR A 367 1.35 -35.11 29.51
CA TYR A 367 1.19 -36.40 28.87
C TYR A 367 2.22 -37.30 29.52
N GLU A 368 1.73 -38.34 30.19
CA GLU A 368 2.54 -39.46 30.65
C GLU A 368 3.37 -40.02 29.49
N SER A 369 4.61 -40.33 29.85
CA SER A 369 5.77 -40.71 29.03
C SER A 369 5.54 -41.76 27.95
#